data_AF-A0A5B7WVB8-F1
#
_entry.id   AF-A0A5B7WVB8-F1
#
_cell.length_a   1.000
_cell.length_b   1.000
_cell.length_c   1.000
_cell.angle_alpha   90.00
_cell.angle_beta   90.00
_cell.angle_gamma   90.00
#
_symmetry.space_group_name_H-M   'P 1'
#
loop_
_entity.id
_entity.type
_entity.pdbx_description
1 polymer ?
#
loop_
_entity_poly.entity_id
_entity_poly.type
_entity_poly.pdbx_seq_one_letter_code
_entity_poly.pdbx_strand_id
1 'polypeptide(L)'
;MPKRIDEPRDQRIADALDEASGQRNRATLRQEWPLLLFMTLVWGALWQDFTPGTLIVGALLSLLLVALFPLPPVRLSGRINPWYCFLLLGWFIMQVVAASLEVSYLALFRRQKTRSSIIAVRLHTDSDLIVTTVGHVLTLIPGSFVVEVDRRSSTLYLHYLNASNAIKVARSRAKIHEIERRVIMAIGSHDEYEYVKQVRKDIAQRARQKAKEAKR
;
A
#
# COMPACT_ATOMS: atom_id res chain seq x y z
N MET A 1 13.80 -20.18 1.72
CA MET A 1 14.15 -21.53 1.22
C MET A 1 13.25 -21.86 0.03
N PRO A 2 13.74 -22.27 -1.15
CA PRO A 2 12.88 -22.87 -2.16
C PRO A 2 13.06 -24.41 -2.15
N LYS A 3 11.96 -25.13 -1.90
CA LYS A 3 11.89 -26.60 -1.85
C LYS A 3 10.82 -27.08 -2.84
N ARG A 4 11.01 -26.79 -4.14
CA ARG A 4 9.94 -26.91 -5.15
C ARG A 4 10.33 -27.78 -6.37
N ILE A 5 11.28 -28.71 -6.21
CA ILE A 5 11.79 -29.53 -7.34
C ILE A 5 11.30 -30.99 -7.26
N ASP A 6 10.88 -31.48 -6.08
CA ASP A 6 10.61 -32.92 -5.86
C ASP A 6 9.12 -33.33 -5.92
N GLU A 7 8.23 -32.46 -6.39
CA GLU A 7 6.80 -32.81 -6.47
C GLU A 7 6.50 -33.73 -7.68
N PRO A 8 5.80 -34.86 -7.46
CA PRO A 8 5.48 -35.85 -8.49
C PRO A 8 4.64 -35.23 -9.62
N ARG A 9 4.94 -35.64 -10.86
CA ARG A 9 4.38 -35.07 -12.10
C ARG A 9 2.84 -35.02 -12.10
N ASP A 10 2.19 -36.00 -11.49
CA ASP A 10 0.74 -36.11 -11.46
C ASP A 10 0.09 -35.02 -10.59
N GLN A 11 0.76 -34.58 -9.52
CA GLN A 11 0.32 -33.44 -8.73
C GLN A 11 0.44 -32.13 -9.52
N ARG A 12 1.51 -31.96 -10.31
CA ARG A 12 1.66 -30.76 -11.15
C ARG A 12 0.59 -30.67 -12.23
N ILE A 13 0.17 -31.81 -12.79
CA ILE A 13 -0.91 -31.86 -13.78
C ILE A 13 -2.24 -31.62 -13.08
N ALA A 14 -2.49 -32.19 -11.90
CA ALA A 14 -3.69 -31.90 -11.10
C ALA A 14 -3.78 -30.41 -10.73
N ASP A 15 -2.69 -29.80 -10.28
CA ASP A 15 -2.63 -28.37 -9.95
C ASP A 15 -2.82 -27.48 -11.18
N ALA A 16 -2.20 -27.84 -12.31
CA ALA A 16 -2.39 -27.12 -13.58
C ALA A 16 -3.81 -27.28 -14.15
N LEU A 17 -4.44 -28.44 -13.93
CA LEU A 17 -5.83 -28.70 -14.31
C LEU A 17 -6.80 -27.98 -13.36
N ASP A 18 -6.50 -27.88 -12.07
CA ASP A 18 -7.26 -27.10 -11.10
C ASP A 18 -7.14 -25.59 -11.39
N GLU A 19 -5.94 -25.10 -11.74
CA GLU A 19 -5.70 -23.73 -12.22
C GLU A 19 -6.45 -23.44 -13.52
N ALA A 20 -6.48 -24.38 -14.48
CA ALA A 20 -7.22 -24.26 -15.73
C ALA A 20 -8.74 -24.43 -15.55
N SER A 21 -9.18 -25.19 -14.56
CA SER A 21 -10.60 -25.43 -14.24
C SER A 21 -11.29 -24.21 -13.68
N GLY A 22 -10.53 -23.14 -13.38
CA GLY A 22 -11.03 -21.79 -13.19
C GLY A 22 -12.37 -21.81 -12.47
N GLN A 23 -12.41 -22.40 -11.27
CA GLN A 23 -13.52 -22.19 -10.36
C GLN A 23 -13.65 -20.67 -10.24
N ARG A 24 -14.55 -20.10 -11.05
CA ARG A 24 -15.01 -18.73 -10.97
C ARG A 24 -15.59 -18.66 -9.58
N ASN A 25 -14.74 -18.29 -8.65
CA ASN A 25 -15.10 -17.97 -7.29
C ASN A 25 -16.14 -16.88 -7.49
N ARG A 26 -17.41 -17.27 -7.48
CA ARG A 26 -18.52 -16.35 -7.63
C ARG A 26 -18.33 -15.43 -6.45
N ALA A 27 -17.78 -14.26 -6.70
CA ALA A 27 -17.50 -13.27 -5.69
C ALA A 27 -18.79 -13.14 -4.89
N THR A 28 -18.74 -13.62 -3.65
CA THR A 28 -19.94 -13.77 -2.85
C THR A 28 -20.57 -12.39 -2.80
N LEU A 29 -21.83 -12.21 -3.20
CA LEU A 29 -22.51 -10.90 -3.21
C LEU A 29 -22.35 -10.13 -1.88
N ARG A 30 -22.09 -10.86 -0.77
CA ARG A 30 -21.70 -10.35 0.55
C ARG A 30 -20.36 -9.62 0.64
N GLN A 31 -19.45 -9.78 -0.32
CA GLN A 31 -18.19 -9.05 -0.37
C GLN A 31 -18.29 -7.81 -1.29
N GLU A 32 -19.24 -7.81 -2.22
CA GLU A 32 -19.44 -6.75 -3.21
C GLU A 32 -20.45 -5.69 -2.78
N TRP A 33 -21.25 -5.93 -1.73
CA TRP A 33 -22.22 -4.94 -1.25
C TRP A 33 -21.63 -3.55 -0.96
N PRO A 34 -20.40 -3.38 -0.43
CA PRO A 34 -19.85 -2.05 -0.21
C PRO A 34 -19.56 -1.35 -1.54
N LEU A 35 -19.10 -2.10 -2.54
CA LEU A 35 -18.83 -1.59 -3.89
C LEU A 35 -20.13 -1.20 -4.59
N LEU A 36 -21.17 -2.05 -4.53
CA LEU A 36 -22.49 -1.77 -5.10
C LEU A 36 -23.14 -0.55 -4.46
N LEU A 37 -23.08 -0.46 -3.12
CA LEU A 37 -23.58 0.70 -2.38
C LEU A 37 -22.83 1.96 -2.80
N PHE A 38 -21.50 1.91 -2.85
CA PHE A 38 -20.67 3.03 -3.24
C PHE A 38 -20.96 3.50 -4.67
N MET A 39 -21.04 2.57 -5.64
CA MET A 39 -21.39 2.90 -7.02
C MET A 39 -22.79 3.54 -7.12
N THR A 40 -23.77 3.02 -6.37
CA THR A 40 -25.13 3.58 -6.35
C THR A 40 -25.16 4.99 -5.76
N LEU A 41 -24.37 5.25 -4.71
CA LEU A 41 -24.22 6.59 -4.13
C LEU A 41 -23.52 7.56 -5.08
N VAL A 42 -22.47 7.10 -5.78
CA VAL A 42 -21.78 7.89 -6.82
C VAL A 42 -22.75 8.23 -7.96
N TRP A 43 -23.62 7.30 -8.35
CA TRP A 43 -24.66 7.53 -9.34
C TRP A 43 -25.64 8.62 -8.89
N GLY A 44 -26.17 8.54 -7.67
CA GLY A 44 -27.06 9.59 -7.12
C GLY A 44 -26.35 10.95 -7.02
N ALA A 45 -25.10 10.96 -6.58
CA ALA A 45 -24.29 12.18 -6.52
C ALA A 45 -24.01 12.78 -7.91
N LEU A 46 -23.83 11.96 -8.94
CA LEU A 46 -23.61 12.40 -10.32
C LEU A 46 -24.80 13.19 -10.87
N TRP A 47 -26.02 12.74 -10.56
CA TRP A 47 -27.26 13.42 -10.96
C TRP A 47 -27.71 14.47 -9.93
N GLN A 48 -26.99 14.60 -8.82
CA GLN A 48 -27.36 15.40 -7.65
C GLN A 48 -28.79 15.07 -7.15
N ASP A 49 -29.25 13.84 -7.36
CA ASP A 49 -30.59 13.37 -7.05
C ASP A 49 -30.53 12.01 -6.35
N PHE A 50 -31.17 11.95 -5.17
CA PHE A 50 -31.24 10.76 -4.32
C PHE A 50 -32.67 10.22 -4.22
N THR A 51 -33.54 10.52 -5.19
CA THR A 51 -34.85 9.89 -5.26
C THR A 51 -34.75 8.36 -5.38
N PRO A 52 -35.73 7.60 -4.85
CA PRO A 52 -35.73 6.14 -4.95
C PRO A 52 -35.62 5.63 -6.39
N GLY A 53 -36.21 6.33 -7.36
CA GLY A 53 -36.12 5.97 -8.79
C GLY A 53 -34.68 6.02 -9.31
N THR A 54 -33.99 7.13 -9.05
CA THR A 54 -32.58 7.32 -9.45
C THR A 54 -31.67 6.30 -8.79
N LEU A 55 -31.89 5.99 -7.50
CA LEU A 55 -31.11 5.00 -6.77
C LEU A 55 -31.36 3.55 -7.25
N ILE A 56 -32.58 3.19 -7.62
CA ILE A 56 -32.88 1.86 -8.18
C ILE A 56 -32.17 1.68 -9.52
N VAL A 57 -32.22 2.68 -10.40
CA VAL A 57 -31.49 2.64 -11.68
C VAL A 57 -29.99 2.54 -11.44
N GLY A 58 -29.45 3.32 -10.49
CA GLY A 58 -28.04 3.25 -10.09
C GLY A 58 -27.65 1.86 -9.57
N ALA A 59 -28.49 1.23 -8.74
CA ALA A 59 -28.24 -0.10 -8.22
C ALA A 59 -28.27 -1.17 -9.31
N LEU A 60 -29.23 -1.10 -10.25
CA LEU A 60 -29.29 -2.00 -11.40
C LEU A 60 -28.06 -1.85 -12.31
N LEU A 61 -27.64 -0.62 -12.57
CA LEU A 61 -26.42 -0.34 -13.33
C LEU A 61 -25.17 -0.87 -12.61
N SER A 62 -25.10 -0.70 -11.28
CA SER A 62 -24.00 -1.22 -10.45
C SER A 62 -23.90 -2.75 -10.55
N LEU A 63 -25.04 -3.44 -10.42
CA LEU A 63 -25.13 -4.89 -10.60
C LEU A 63 -24.68 -5.31 -11.99
N LEU A 64 -25.12 -4.58 -13.03
CA LEU A 64 -24.72 -4.83 -14.41
C LEU A 64 -23.20 -4.68 -14.60
N LEU A 65 -22.59 -3.62 -14.05
CA LEU A 65 -21.14 -3.40 -14.17
C LEU A 65 -20.34 -4.45 -13.42
N VAL A 66 -20.73 -4.83 -12.21
CA VAL A 66 -20.06 -5.89 -11.45
C VAL A 66 -20.18 -7.24 -12.16
N ALA A 67 -21.32 -7.52 -12.78
CA ALA A 67 -21.52 -8.73 -13.57
C ALA A 67 -20.67 -8.75 -14.86
N LEU A 68 -20.53 -7.61 -15.54
CA LEU A 68 -19.74 -7.47 -16.78
C LEU A 68 -18.23 -7.41 -16.52
N PHE A 69 -17.81 -6.80 -15.42
CA PHE A 69 -16.42 -6.56 -15.06
C PHE A 69 -16.08 -7.22 -13.71
N PRO A 70 -16.00 -8.56 -13.64
CA PRO A 70 -15.65 -9.25 -12.42
C PRO A 70 -14.21 -8.90 -12.04
N LEU A 71 -14.05 -8.10 -10.97
CA LEU A 71 -12.73 -7.77 -10.46
C LEU A 71 -12.15 -8.98 -9.70
N PRO A 72 -10.86 -9.30 -9.88
CA PRO A 72 -10.20 -10.29 -9.05
C PRO A 72 -10.33 -9.87 -7.58
N PRO A 73 -10.63 -10.81 -6.66
CA PRO A 73 -10.88 -10.47 -5.27
C PRO A 73 -9.63 -9.84 -4.66
N VAL A 74 -9.76 -8.58 -4.23
CA VAL A 74 -8.71 -7.93 -3.45
C VAL A 74 -8.63 -8.64 -2.12
N ARG A 75 -7.45 -9.15 -1.77
CA ARG A 75 -7.20 -9.72 -0.44
C ARG A 75 -7.07 -8.58 0.55
N LEU A 76 -8.21 -8.13 1.06
CA LEU A 76 -8.22 -7.28 2.25
C LEU A 76 -7.78 -8.14 3.43
N SER A 77 -6.86 -7.61 4.26
CA SER A 77 -6.42 -8.23 5.51
C SER A 77 -7.54 -8.48 6.54
N GLY A 78 -8.77 -8.06 6.26
CA GLY A 78 -9.91 -8.13 7.18
C GLY A 78 -9.82 -7.17 8.38
N ARG A 79 -8.72 -6.41 8.49
CA ARG A 79 -8.43 -5.50 9.59
C ARG A 79 -8.25 -4.08 9.08
N ILE A 80 -9.13 -3.20 9.53
CA ILE A 80 -8.98 -1.75 9.38
C ILE A 80 -9.01 -1.19 10.79
N ASN A 81 -7.98 -0.42 11.16
CA ASN A 81 -7.95 0.29 12.44
C ASN A 81 -8.20 1.78 12.20
N PRO A 82 -9.43 2.29 12.42
CA PRO A 82 -9.79 3.68 12.14
C PRO A 82 -8.87 4.69 12.84
N TRP A 83 -8.40 4.37 14.04
CA TRP A 83 -7.51 5.23 14.81
C TRP A 83 -6.14 5.39 14.12
N TYR A 84 -5.52 4.28 13.69
CA TYR A 84 -4.27 4.36 12.95
C TYR A 84 -4.45 4.93 11.54
N CYS A 85 -5.60 4.74 10.90
CA CYS A 85 -5.93 5.42 9.65
C CYS A 85 -5.94 6.95 9.84
N PHE A 86 -6.56 7.45 10.91
CA PHE A 86 -6.58 8.88 11.20
C PHE A 86 -5.16 9.43 11.49
N LEU A 87 -4.36 8.71 12.27
CA LEU A 87 -2.96 9.08 12.55
C LEU A 87 -2.10 9.07 11.29
N LEU A 88 -2.30 8.08 10.40
CA LEU A 88 -1.62 8.02 9.10
C LEU A 88 -2.02 9.22 8.25
N LEU A 89 -3.31 9.54 8.17
CA LEU A 89 -3.83 10.65 7.37
C LEU A 89 -3.30 12.00 7.85
N GLY A 90 -3.37 12.28 9.16
CA GLY A 90 -2.84 13.52 9.72
C GLY A 90 -1.35 13.68 9.47
N TRP A 91 -0.57 12.62 9.69
CA TRP A 91 0.86 12.64 9.38
C TRP A 91 1.13 12.84 7.89
N PHE A 92 0.38 12.15 7.02
CA PHE A 92 0.51 12.26 5.57
C PHE A 92 0.27 13.69 5.10
N ILE A 93 -0.81 14.33 5.56
CA ILE A 93 -1.11 15.74 5.24
C ILE A 93 0.05 16.64 5.66
N MET A 94 0.59 16.46 6.88
CA MET A 94 1.76 17.24 7.33
C MET A 94 2.97 17.03 6.43
N GLN A 95 3.25 15.79 5.98
CA GLN A 95 4.36 15.52 5.06
C GLN A 95 4.14 16.17 3.70
N VAL A 96 2.94 16.07 3.13
CA VAL A 96 2.58 16.69 1.85
C VAL A 96 2.77 18.21 1.92
N VAL A 97 2.25 18.86 2.96
CA VAL A 97 2.41 20.31 3.16
C VAL A 97 3.88 20.68 3.29
N ALA A 98 4.63 20.01 4.18
CA ALA A 98 6.05 20.31 4.41
C ALA A 98 6.90 20.13 3.14
N ALA A 99 6.70 19.03 2.42
CA ALA A 99 7.40 18.76 1.18
C ALA A 99 7.01 19.75 0.07
N SER A 100 5.74 20.18 0.02
CA SER A 100 5.28 21.17 -0.97
C SER A 100 5.88 22.54 -0.73
N LEU A 101 6.04 22.93 0.55
CA LEU A 101 6.75 24.16 0.93
C LEU A 101 8.24 24.06 0.58
N GLU A 102 8.89 22.92 0.83
CA GLU A 102 10.29 22.69 0.45
C GLU A 102 10.49 22.81 -1.07
N VAL A 103 9.64 22.16 -1.87
CA VAL A 103 9.69 22.25 -3.34
C VAL A 103 9.39 23.66 -3.83
N SER A 104 8.39 24.34 -3.27
CA SER A 104 8.08 25.75 -3.60
C SER A 104 9.27 26.66 -3.31
N TYR A 105 9.92 26.49 -2.16
CA TYR A 105 11.12 27.26 -1.80
C TYR A 105 12.28 27.00 -2.76
N LEU A 106 12.54 25.73 -3.10
CA LEU A 106 13.56 25.36 -4.07
C LEU A 106 13.27 25.97 -5.45
N ALA A 107 12.02 25.92 -5.91
CA ALA A 107 11.62 26.48 -7.20
C ALA A 107 11.82 28.00 -7.28
N LEU A 108 11.49 28.73 -6.20
CA LEU A 108 11.58 30.19 -6.17
C LEU A 108 13.00 30.72 -5.92
N PHE A 109 13.75 30.09 -5.01
CA PHE A 109 15.01 30.65 -4.50
C PHE A 109 16.27 29.89 -4.91
N ARG A 110 16.16 28.63 -5.37
CA ARG A 110 17.33 27.78 -5.63
C ARG A 110 17.26 27.01 -6.95
N ARG A 111 17.92 27.56 -7.97
CA ARG A 111 18.19 26.87 -9.25
C ARG A 111 19.31 25.82 -9.11
N GLN A 112 19.18 24.88 -8.18
CA GLN A 112 20.18 23.83 -8.03
C GLN A 112 20.03 22.76 -9.10
N LYS A 113 21.16 22.27 -9.64
CA LYS A 113 21.23 21.03 -10.42
C LYS A 113 20.93 19.85 -9.48
N THR A 114 19.65 19.53 -9.31
CA THR A 114 19.22 18.33 -8.60
C THR A 114 19.70 17.10 -9.36
N ARG A 115 20.71 16.39 -8.82
CA ARG A 115 21.03 15.05 -9.31
C ARG A 115 19.93 14.11 -8.85
N SER A 116 19.24 13.54 -9.82
CA SER A 116 18.31 12.46 -9.56
C SER A 116 19.03 11.11 -9.49
N SER A 117 18.50 10.21 -8.68
CA SER A 117 18.95 8.83 -8.58
C SER A 117 17.75 7.90 -8.43
N ILE A 118 17.88 6.69 -8.98
CA ILE A 118 16.91 5.61 -8.77
C ILE A 118 17.38 4.76 -7.59
N ILE A 119 16.47 4.51 -6.64
CA ILE A 119 16.71 3.61 -5.51
C ILE A 119 15.70 2.47 -5.53
N ALA A 120 16.18 1.23 -5.41
CA ALA A 120 15.33 0.05 -5.26
C ALA A 120 15.15 -0.28 -3.77
N VAL A 121 13.92 -0.27 -3.27
CA VAL A 121 13.59 -0.56 -1.87
C VAL A 121 12.61 -1.70 -1.78
N ARG A 122 13.05 -2.81 -1.20
CA ARG A 122 12.21 -3.98 -0.92
C ARG A 122 11.42 -3.76 0.35
N LEU A 123 10.10 -3.88 0.28
CA LEU A 123 9.20 -3.85 1.42
C LEU A 123 9.22 -5.21 2.15
N HIS A 124 8.83 -5.21 3.42
CA HIS A 124 8.71 -6.38 4.29
C HIS A 124 7.36 -7.08 4.16
N THR A 125 6.36 -6.42 3.58
CA THR A 125 5.03 -6.96 3.30
C THR A 125 4.96 -7.62 1.92
N ASP A 126 4.21 -8.71 1.82
CA ASP A 126 3.84 -9.36 0.56
C ASP A 126 2.39 -9.02 0.14
N SER A 127 1.71 -8.14 0.90
CA SER A 127 0.34 -7.73 0.62
C SER A 127 0.29 -6.68 -0.48
N ASP A 128 -0.28 -7.04 -1.63
CA ASP A 128 -0.48 -6.14 -2.76
C ASP A 128 -1.15 -4.82 -2.35
N LEU A 129 -2.18 -4.88 -1.48
CA LEU A 129 -2.88 -3.69 -1.01
C LEU A 129 -1.95 -2.73 -0.27
N ILE A 130 -1.05 -3.27 0.58
CA ILE A 130 -0.11 -2.47 1.34
C ILE A 130 0.98 -1.91 0.43
N VAL A 131 1.55 -2.72 -0.47
CA VAL A 131 2.53 -2.27 -1.46
C VAL A 131 1.96 -1.12 -2.30
N THR A 132 0.73 -1.28 -2.80
CA THR A 132 0.04 -0.23 -3.56
C THR A 132 -0.22 1.02 -2.74
N THR A 133 -0.67 0.88 -1.48
CA THR A 133 -0.94 2.03 -0.60
C THR A 133 0.34 2.80 -0.29
N VAL A 134 1.43 2.09 0.01
CA VAL A 134 2.76 2.68 0.24
C VAL A 134 3.24 3.41 -1.02
N GLY A 135 3.08 2.81 -2.20
CA GLY A 135 3.43 3.44 -3.47
C GLY A 135 2.66 4.74 -3.74
N HIS A 136 1.36 4.77 -3.44
CA HIS A 136 0.54 5.99 -3.56
C HIS A 136 0.99 7.07 -2.58
N VAL A 137 1.20 6.73 -1.30
CA VAL A 137 1.70 7.68 -0.29
C VAL A 137 3.04 8.29 -0.72
N LEU A 138 3.95 7.46 -1.24
CA LEU A 138 5.27 7.91 -1.70
C LEU A 138 5.21 8.83 -2.92
N THR A 139 4.25 8.60 -3.81
CA THR A 139 4.04 9.40 -5.02
C THR A 139 3.37 10.74 -4.71
N LEU A 140 2.51 10.78 -3.69
CA LEU A 140 1.79 11.98 -3.28
C LEU A 140 2.63 12.92 -2.41
N ILE A 141 3.69 12.43 -1.76
CA ILE A 141 4.62 13.29 -1.00
C ILE A 141 5.71 13.80 -1.97
N PRO A 142 5.76 15.12 -2.25
CA PRO A 142 6.76 15.69 -3.16
C PRO A 142 8.19 15.33 -2.76
N GLY A 143 9.05 15.10 -3.76
CA GLY A 143 10.47 14.77 -3.57
C GLY A 143 10.84 13.32 -3.89
N SER A 144 9.85 12.45 -4.09
CA SER A 144 10.03 11.11 -4.66
C SER A 144 8.87 10.73 -5.57
N PHE A 145 9.14 9.88 -6.56
CA PHE A 145 8.11 9.30 -7.43
C PHE A 145 8.40 7.82 -7.67
N VAL A 146 7.38 6.98 -7.64
CA VAL A 146 7.52 5.54 -7.91
C VAL A 146 7.54 5.33 -9.42
N VAL A 147 8.68 4.86 -9.95
CA VAL A 147 8.86 4.59 -11.38
C VAL A 147 8.29 3.22 -11.73
N GLU A 148 8.59 2.23 -10.90
CA GLU A 148 8.21 0.84 -11.14
C GLU A 148 7.98 0.12 -9.82
N VAL A 149 7.09 -0.88 -9.86
CA VAL A 149 6.76 -1.74 -8.75
C VAL A 149 6.88 -3.19 -9.20
N ASP A 150 7.85 -3.91 -8.66
CA ASP A 150 7.89 -5.36 -8.77
C ASP A 150 7.05 -5.97 -7.64
N ARG A 151 5.83 -6.40 -8.00
CA ARG A 151 4.88 -7.02 -7.06
C ARG A 151 5.32 -8.40 -6.59
N ARG A 152 6.13 -9.13 -7.36
CA ARG A 152 6.59 -10.48 -6.95
C ARG A 152 7.64 -10.43 -5.85
N SER A 153 8.47 -9.38 -5.86
CA SER A 153 9.51 -9.19 -4.85
C SER A 153 9.16 -8.14 -3.80
N SER A 154 7.99 -7.49 -3.92
CA SER A 154 7.58 -6.31 -3.15
C SER A 154 8.62 -5.19 -3.19
N THR A 155 9.25 -4.98 -4.36
CA THR A 155 10.30 -3.98 -4.54
C THR A 155 9.77 -2.74 -5.25
N LEU A 156 9.93 -1.58 -4.63
CA LEU A 156 9.63 -0.28 -5.21
C LEU A 156 10.89 0.34 -5.80
N TYR A 157 10.83 0.74 -7.06
CA TYR A 157 11.87 1.53 -7.72
C TYR A 157 11.47 2.99 -7.69
N LEU A 158 12.18 3.79 -6.91
CA LEU A 158 11.85 5.20 -6.67
C LEU A 158 12.86 6.13 -7.30
N HIS A 159 12.36 7.15 -7.96
CA HIS A 159 13.11 8.31 -8.37
C HIS A 159 13.09 9.34 -7.23
N TYR A 160 14.26 9.67 -6.68
CA TYR A 160 14.37 10.68 -5.62
C TYR A 160 15.02 11.96 -6.13
N LEU A 161 14.41 13.10 -5.79
CA LEU A 161 15.07 14.39 -5.94
C LEU A 161 16.18 14.47 -4.88
N ASN A 162 17.42 14.68 -5.32
CA ASN A 162 18.58 15.02 -4.47
C ASN A 162 19.16 13.90 -3.58
N ALA A 163 19.09 12.64 -4.00
CA ALA A 163 19.79 11.52 -3.35
C ALA A 163 21.22 11.36 -3.90
N SER A 164 22.11 12.27 -3.51
CA SER A 164 23.48 12.37 -4.04
C SER A 164 24.55 11.59 -3.25
N ASN A 165 24.23 11.03 -2.09
CA ASN A 165 25.20 10.31 -1.24
C ASN A 165 24.59 9.10 -0.52
N ALA A 166 25.43 8.18 -0.05
CA ALA A 166 24.99 6.95 0.63
C ALA A 166 24.16 7.21 1.89
N ILE A 167 24.48 8.28 2.63
CA ILE A 167 23.75 8.66 3.86
C ILE A 167 22.31 9.09 3.55
N LYS A 168 22.10 9.87 2.49
CA LYS A 168 20.78 10.31 2.03
C LYS A 168 19.98 9.12 1.51
N VAL A 169 20.60 8.22 0.76
CA VAL A 169 19.94 6.97 0.30
C VAL A 169 19.48 6.13 1.49
N ALA A 170 20.34 5.95 2.51
CA ALA A 170 19.96 5.24 3.73
C ALA A 170 18.81 5.92 4.47
N ARG A 171 18.81 7.26 4.54
CA ARG A 171 17.71 8.04 5.14
C ARG A 171 16.40 7.89 4.35
N SER A 172 16.45 7.90 3.02
CA SER A 172 15.27 7.68 2.18
C SER A 172 14.69 6.28 2.38
N ARG A 173 15.54 5.25 2.44
CA ARG A 173 15.11 3.88 2.77
C ARG A 173 14.42 3.81 4.14
N ALA A 174 14.99 4.46 5.15
CA ALA A 174 14.38 4.51 6.48
C ALA A 174 13.01 5.20 6.47
N LYS A 175 12.85 6.30 5.73
CA LYS A 175 11.56 6.98 5.56
C LYS A 175 10.52 6.09 4.87
N ILE A 176 10.91 5.35 3.84
CA ILE A 176 10.02 4.41 3.13
C ILE A 176 9.53 3.31 4.08
N HIS A 177 10.43 2.73 4.87
CA HIS A 177 10.03 1.74 5.88
C HIS A 177 9.18 2.34 7.01
N GLU A 178 9.33 3.63 7.32
CA GLU A 178 8.42 4.31 8.24
C GLU A 178 7.00 4.43 7.67
N ILE A 179 6.87 4.78 6.38
CA ILE A 179 5.59 4.81 5.67
C ILE A 179 4.96 3.43 5.67
N GLU A 180 5.70 2.42 5.25
CA GLU A 180 5.29 1.02 5.27
C GLU A 180 4.73 0.63 6.64
N ARG A 181 5.48 0.92 7.70
CA ARG A 181 5.07 0.63 9.07
C ARG A 181 3.75 1.30 9.46
N ARG A 182 3.57 2.58 9.09
CA ARG A 182 2.33 3.32 9.40
C ARG A 182 1.14 2.73 8.64
N VAL A 183 1.33 2.33 7.38
CA VAL A 183 0.30 1.67 6.57
C VAL A 183 -0.04 0.30 7.16
N ILE A 184 0.94 -0.52 7.53
CA ILE A 184 0.71 -1.83 8.18
C ILE A 184 -0.06 -1.65 9.50
N MET A 185 0.23 -0.62 10.29
CA MET A 185 -0.54 -0.36 11.52
C MET A 185 -2.00 0.04 11.25
N ALA A 186 -2.28 0.68 10.11
CA ALA A 186 -3.62 1.12 9.73
C ALA A 186 -4.47 -0.01 9.10
N ILE A 187 -3.92 -0.75 8.14
CA ILE A 187 -4.66 -1.70 7.28
C ILE A 187 -4.02 -3.09 7.17
N GLY A 188 -2.90 -3.34 7.86
CA GLY A 188 -2.18 -4.61 7.79
C GLY A 188 -2.87 -5.76 8.53
N SER A 189 -2.52 -6.99 8.14
CA SER A 189 -3.03 -8.22 8.76
C SER A 189 -2.61 -8.31 10.23
N HIS A 190 -3.23 -9.22 10.99
CA HIS A 190 -2.88 -9.42 12.40
C HIS A 190 -1.41 -9.83 12.55
N ASP A 191 -0.94 -10.72 11.68
CA ASP A 191 0.43 -11.23 11.70
C ASP A 191 1.45 -10.15 11.37
N GLU A 192 1.20 -9.33 10.34
CA GLU A 192 2.07 -8.21 9.97
C GLU A 192 2.10 -7.13 11.06
N TYR A 193 0.97 -6.88 11.73
CA TYR A 193 0.89 -5.93 12.82
C TYR A 193 1.70 -6.38 14.04
N GLU A 194 1.56 -7.64 14.45
CA GLU A 194 2.32 -8.17 15.57
C GLU A 194 3.82 -8.25 15.23
N TYR A 195 4.19 -8.60 13.99
CA TYR A 195 5.57 -8.50 13.53
C TYR A 195 6.13 -7.09 13.68
N VAL A 196 5.44 -6.07 13.16
CA VAL A 196 5.86 -4.66 13.27
C VAL A 196 5.97 -4.22 14.74
N LYS A 197 5.05 -4.66 15.59
CA LYS A 197 5.03 -4.33 17.02
C LYS A 197 6.16 -5.01 17.78
N GLN A 198 6.49 -6.26 17.46
CA GLN A 198 7.63 -7.00 18.02
C GLN A 198 8.95 -6.34 17.63
N VAL A 199 9.17 -6.07 16.33
CA VAL A 199 10.36 -5.37 15.84
C VAL A 199 10.56 -4.03 16.55
N ARG A 200 9.48 -3.26 16.77
CA ARG A 200 9.54 -2.00 17.52
C ARG A 200 9.96 -2.20 18.99
N LYS A 201 9.44 -3.23 19.66
CA LYS A 201 9.82 -3.56 21.04
C LYS A 201 11.30 -3.93 21.11
N ASP A 202 11.78 -4.75 20.18
CA ASP A 202 13.18 -5.19 20.14
C ASP A 202 14.15 -4.03 19.93
N ILE A 203 13.82 -3.12 19.00
CA ILE A 203 14.61 -1.91 18.77
C ILE A 203 14.66 -1.04 20.04
N ALA A 204 13.52 -0.86 20.71
CA ALA A 204 13.45 -0.07 21.94
C ALA A 204 14.25 -0.73 23.09
N GLN A 205 14.22 -2.06 23.19
CA GLN A 205 15.01 -2.81 24.17
C GLN A 205 16.51 -2.69 23.90
N ARG A 206 16.94 -2.87 22.65
CA ARG A 206 18.36 -2.71 22.25
C ARG A 206 18.86 -1.29 22.52
N ALA A 207 18.06 -0.27 22.24
CA ALA A 207 18.41 1.11 22.54
C ALA A 207 18.56 1.36 24.05
N ARG A 208 17.64 0.82 24.87
CA ARG A 208 17.73 0.88 26.33
C ARG A 208 18.95 0.13 26.87
N GLN A 209 19.30 -1.02 26.29
CA GLN A 209 20.47 -1.79 26.70
C GLN A 209 21.77 -1.04 26.39
N LYS A 210 21.93 -0.51 25.17
CA LYS A 210 23.08 0.32 24.82
C LYS A 210 23.21 1.56 25.72
N ALA A 211 22.09 2.19 26.08
CA ALA A 211 22.09 3.33 26.99
C ALA A 211 22.49 2.97 28.44
N LYS A 212 22.24 1.72 28.87
CA LYS A 212 22.73 1.20 30.15
C LYS A 212 24.22 0.86 30.09
N GLU A 213 24.67 0.24 28.99
CA GLU A 213 26.08 -0.09 28.76
C GLU A 213 26.96 1.16 28.67
N ALA A 214 26.51 2.22 27.99
CA ALA A 214 27.25 3.49 27.89
C ALA A 214 27.31 4.29 29.21
N LYS A 215 26.53 3.90 30.23
CA LYS A 215 26.53 4.52 31.57
C LYS A 215 27.38 3.75 32.59
N ARG A 216 27.93 2.60 32.21
CA ARG A 216 28.73 1.73 33.06
C ARG A 216 30.20 1.85 32.69
#